data_AF-A0A645IV78-F1
#
_entry.id   AF-A0A645IV78-F1
#
_cell.length_a   1.000
_cell.length_b   1.000
_cell.length_c   1.000
_cell.angle_alpha   90.00
_cell.angle_beta   90.00
_cell.angle_gamma   90.00
#
_symmetry.space_group_name_H-M   'P 1'
#
loop_
_entity.id
_entity.type
_entity.pdbx_description
1 polymer ?
#
loop_
_entity_poly.entity_id
_entity_poly.type
_entity_poly.pdbx_seq_one_letter_code
_entity_poly.pdbx_strand_id
1 'polypeptide(L)'
;MGFVKVESDERQFYVYPENFKQEICKSLNPKVVAKVLKKYGWIDTDGKLMTKVKRLPESDKVARFYVFNANVMMNFDIEAKSGIKQSNSSNFSNIFEK
;
A
#
# COMPACT_ATOMS: atom_id res chain seq x y z
N MET A 1 5.75 -2.92 -16.57
CA MET A 1 4.80 -1.87 -17.01
C MET A 1 3.40 -2.25 -16.56
N GLY A 2 2.60 -1.33 -16.02
CA GLY A 2 1.19 -1.54 -15.63
C GLY A 2 0.22 -0.68 -16.45
N PHE A 3 -1.04 -0.58 -16.05
CA PHE A 3 -2.00 0.34 -16.68
C PHE A 3 -2.82 1.10 -15.64
N VAL A 4 -3.34 2.26 -16.04
CA VAL A 4 -4.22 3.10 -15.22
C VAL A 4 -5.64 2.96 -15.73
N LYS A 5 -6.59 2.74 -14.82
CA LYS A 5 -8.01 2.82 -15.14
C LYS A 5 -8.64 3.95 -14.35
N VAL A 6 -9.46 4.75 -15.01
CA VAL A 6 -10.27 5.79 -14.39
C VAL A 6 -11.73 5.39 -14.59
N GLU A 7 -12.42 5.04 -13.51
CA GLU A 7 -13.87 4.80 -13.52
C GLU A 7 -14.50 5.74 -12.49
N SER A 8 -15.45 6.58 -12.92
CA SER A 8 -16.35 7.37 -12.06
C SER A 8 -15.68 7.96 -10.81
N ASP A 9 -14.65 8.80 -11.00
CA ASP A 9 -13.81 9.45 -9.97
C ASP A 9 -12.86 8.58 -9.13
N GLU A 10 -12.88 7.26 -9.30
CA GLU A 10 -11.91 6.37 -8.67
C GLU A 10 -10.77 6.01 -9.64
N ARG A 11 -9.63 6.70 -9.49
CA ARG A 11 -8.41 6.34 -10.22
C ARG A 11 -7.75 5.12 -9.57
N GLN A 12 -7.52 4.08 -10.37
CA GLN A 12 -6.87 2.85 -9.93
C GLN A 12 -5.61 2.56 -10.75
N PHE A 13 -4.53 2.18 -10.07
CA PHE A 13 -3.29 1.74 -10.72
C PHE A 13 -3.16 0.22 -10.64
N TYR A 14 -3.05 -0.42 -11.80
CA TYR A 14 -2.89 -1.86 -11.93
C TYR A 14 -1.42 -2.21 -12.11
N VAL A 15 -0.82 -2.76 -11.07
CA VAL A 15 0.62 -3.08 -11.02
C VAL A 15 0.81 -4.59 -11.09
N TYR A 16 1.58 -5.06 -12.07
CA TYR A 16 1.92 -6.48 -12.16
C TYR A 16 2.76 -6.94 -10.96
N PRO A 17 2.64 -8.20 -10.53
CA PRO A 17 3.41 -8.74 -9.41
C PRO A 17 4.93 -8.60 -9.56
N GLU A 18 5.44 -8.68 -10.80
CA GLU A 18 6.87 -8.51 -11.07
C GLU A 18 7.32 -7.07 -10.77
N ASN A 19 6.64 -6.07 -11.35
CA ASN A 19 6.91 -4.66 -11.07
C ASN A 19 6.71 -4.30 -9.59
N PHE A 20 5.71 -4.89 -8.92
CA PHE A 20 5.53 -4.70 -7.49
C PHE A 20 6.76 -5.15 -6.68
N LYS A 21 7.36 -6.29 -7.04
CA LYS A 21 8.56 -6.80 -6.36
C LYS A 21 9.80 -5.96 -6.68
N GLN A 22 9.99 -5.61 -7.95
CA GLN A 22 11.18 -4.90 -8.43
C GLN A 22 11.18 -3.42 -8.04
N GLU A 23 10.06 -2.72 -8.27
CA GLU A 23 10.00 -1.26 -8.16
C GLU A 23 9.47 -0.75 -6.82
N ILE A 24 8.54 -1.49 -6.20
CA ILE A 24 7.88 -1.04 -4.98
C ILE A 24 8.52 -1.66 -3.74
N CYS A 25 8.83 -2.96 -3.79
CA CYS A 25 9.41 -3.64 -2.63
C CYS A 25 10.90 -3.36 -2.47
N LYS A 26 11.70 -3.24 -3.55
CA LYS A 26 13.14 -2.91 -3.53
C LYS A 26 13.90 -3.48 -2.32
N SER A 27 13.93 -4.81 -2.21
CA SER A 27 14.57 -5.58 -1.11
C SER A 27 13.74 -5.78 0.18
N LEU A 28 12.54 -5.24 0.27
CA LEU A 28 11.58 -5.58 1.32
C LEU A 28 10.83 -6.89 1.01
N ASN A 29 10.36 -7.58 2.05
CA ASN A 29 9.54 -8.77 1.88
C ASN A 29 8.18 -8.40 1.23
N PRO A 30 7.88 -8.89 0.00
CA PRO A 30 6.67 -8.47 -0.72
C PRO A 30 5.37 -8.83 0.00
N LYS A 31 5.35 -9.91 0.79
CA LYS A 31 4.16 -10.30 1.57
C LYS A 31 3.91 -9.32 2.72
N VAL A 32 4.96 -8.83 3.35
CA VAL A 32 4.85 -7.86 4.45
C VAL A 32 4.39 -6.52 3.90
N VAL A 33 5.02 -6.04 2.81
CA VAL A 33 4.63 -4.79 2.14
C VAL A 33 3.16 -4.84 1.72
N ALA A 34 2.72 -5.91 1.04
CA ALA A 34 1.33 -6.05 0.63
C ALA A 34 0.35 -6.04 1.81
N LYS A 35 0.69 -6.66 2.95
CA LYS A 35 -0.13 -6.60 4.16
C LYS A 35 -0.24 -5.18 4.73
N VAL A 36 0.86 -4.43 4.75
CA VAL A 36 0.88 -3.04 5.24
C VAL A 36 0.05 -2.15 4.32
N LEU A 37 0.24 -2.26 3.01
CA LEU A 37 -0.53 -1.50 2.02
C LEU A 37 -2.03 -1.82 2.12
N LYS A 38 -2.40 -3.10 2.32
CA LYS A 38 -3.79 -3.49 2.56
C LYS A 38 -4.33 -2.88 3.85
N LYS A 39 -3.56 -2.91 4.94
CA LYS A 39 -3.96 -2.36 6.25
C LYS A 39 -4.35 -0.88 6.15
N TYR A 40 -3.65 -0.12 5.31
CA TYR A 40 -3.92 1.30 5.09
C TYR A 40 -4.89 1.59 3.94
N GLY A 41 -5.47 0.56 3.31
CA GLY A 41 -6.43 0.71 2.22
C GLY A 41 -5.82 1.15 0.88
N TRP A 42 -4.49 1.12 0.76
CA TRP A 42 -3.81 1.53 -0.48
C TRP A 42 -4.02 0.52 -1.61
N ILE A 43 -4.15 -0.77 -1.28
CA ILE A 43 -4.47 -1.80 -2.27
C ILE A 43 -5.85 -2.39 -2.01
N ASP A 44 -6.61 -2.55 -3.08
CA ASP A 44 -7.92 -3.21 -3.09
C ASP A 44 -7.75 -4.73 -3.25
N THR A 45 -8.52 -5.49 -2.46
CA THR A 45 -8.43 -6.97 -2.41
C THR A 45 -9.80 -7.61 -2.29
N ASP A 46 -10.10 -8.59 -3.14
CA ASP A 46 -11.38 -9.34 -3.14
C ASP A 46 -11.35 -10.56 -2.19
N GLY A 47 -10.68 -10.45 -1.04
CA GLY A 47 -10.67 -11.51 -0.02
C GLY A 47 -9.27 -11.93 0.45
N LYS A 48 -8.94 -13.23 0.31
CA LYS A 48 -7.71 -13.82 0.87
C LYS A 48 -6.43 -13.41 0.12
N LEU A 49 -6.53 -13.13 -1.17
CA LEU A 49 -5.38 -12.78 -1.99
C LEU A 49 -5.17 -11.26 -2.03
N MET A 50 -3.91 -10.85 -2.06
CA MET A 50 -3.52 -9.43 -2.16
C MET A 50 -3.54 -8.90 -3.61
N THR A 51 -3.96 -9.72 -4.57
CA THR A 51 -4.02 -9.38 -5.99
C THR A 51 -5.38 -9.74 -6.56
N LYS A 52 -5.83 -9.00 -7.57
CA LYS A 52 -7.10 -9.20 -8.27
C LYS A 52 -6.82 -9.68 -9.70
N VAL A 53 -7.70 -10.56 -10.19
CA VAL A 53 -7.70 -10.97 -11.60
C VAL A 53 -8.49 -9.94 -12.38
N LYS A 54 -7.90 -9.39 -13.43
CA LYS A 54 -8.58 -8.44 -14.33
C LYS A 54 -8.25 -8.77 -15.78
N ARG A 55 -9.24 -8.54 -16.65
CA ARG A 55 -9.05 -8.59 -18.09
C ARG A 55 -8.26 -7.35 -18.53
N LEU A 56 -7.34 -7.55 -19.45
CA LEU A 56 -6.57 -6.46 -20.03
C LEU A 56 -7.48 -5.61 -20.96
N PRO A 57 -7.27 -4.29 -21.04
CA PRO A 57 -8.06 -3.46 -21.95
C PRO A 57 -7.88 -3.85 -23.43
N GLU A 58 -6.68 -4.30 -23.79
CA GLU A 58 -6.27 -4.55 -25.17
C GLU A 58 -6.42 -6.01 -25.61
N SER A 59 -6.84 -6.92 -24.72
CA SER A 59 -7.00 -8.34 -25.08
C SER A 59 -7.95 -9.08 -24.13
N ASP A 60 -8.51 -10.19 -24.60
CA ASP A 60 -9.33 -11.08 -23.76
C ASP A 60 -8.56 -11.81 -22.66
N LYS A 61 -7.23 -11.66 -22.62
CA LYS A 61 -6.38 -12.26 -21.59
C LYS A 61 -6.65 -11.65 -20.24
N VAL A 62 -6.63 -12.51 -19.22
CA VAL A 62 -6.71 -12.12 -17.82
C VAL A 62 -5.34 -12.19 -17.18
N ALA A 63 -5.04 -11.24 -16.31
CA ALA A 63 -3.81 -11.21 -15.53
C ALA A 63 -4.10 -10.81 -14.07
N ARG A 64 -3.13 -11.07 -13.20
CA ARG A 64 -3.20 -10.71 -11.78
C ARG A 64 -2.49 -9.39 -11.54
N PHE A 65 -3.09 -8.53 -10.73
CA PHE A 65 -2.57 -7.20 -10.42
C PHE A 65 -2.70 -6.89 -8.93
N TYR A 66 -1.73 -6.15 -8.41
CA TYR A 66 -1.98 -5.30 -7.25
C TYR A 66 -2.75 -4.07 -7.74
N VAL A 67 -3.91 -3.80 -7.14
CA VAL A 67 -4.79 -2.70 -7.54
C VAL A 67 -4.67 -1.60 -6.51
N PHE A 68 -3.96 -0.53 -6.84
CA PHE A 68 -3.78 0.60 -5.93
C PHE A 68 -4.91 1.61 -6.09
N ASN A 69 -5.48 2.04 -4.96
CA ASN A 69 -6.46 3.12 -4.91
C ASN A 69 -5.71 4.46 -4.86
N ALA A 70 -5.80 5.25 -5.93
CA ALA A 70 -5.10 6.53 -6.02
C ALA A 70 -5.62 7.52 -4.97
N ASN A 71 -6.93 7.55 -4.73
CA ASN A 71 -7.54 8.52 -3.82
C ASN A 71 -7.03 8.32 -2.38
N VAL A 72 -6.97 7.07 -1.92
CA VAL A 72 -6.44 6.73 -0.59
C VAL A 72 -4.94 7.02 -0.50
N MET A 73 -4.18 6.66 -1.54
CA MET A 73 -2.73 6.86 -1.56
C MET A 73 -2.34 8.34 -1.55
N MET A 74 -3.00 9.16 -2.36
CA MET A 74 -2.65 10.59 -2.53
C MET A 74 -3.10 11.44 -1.33
N ASN A 75 -4.16 11.02 -0.63
CA ASN A 75 -4.67 11.71 0.56
C ASN A 75 -4.20 11.03 1.86
N PHE A 76 -3.14 10.23 1.81
CA PHE A 76 -2.66 9.51 2.97
C PHE A 76 -1.90 10.43 3.93
N ASP A 77 -2.46 10.63 5.12
CA ASP A 77 -1.80 11.31 6.21
C ASP A 77 -1.11 10.29 7.13
N ILE A 78 0.21 10.38 7.22
CA ILE A 78 1.04 9.49 8.04
C ILE A 78 0.81 9.79 9.53
N GLU A 79 0.72 11.06 9.93
CA GLU A 79 0.61 11.46 11.33
C GLU A 79 -0.73 11.02 11.91
N ALA A 80 -1.82 11.26 11.18
CA ALA A 80 -3.16 10.84 11.57
C ALA A 80 -3.35 9.31 11.66
N LYS A 81 -2.53 8.53 10.93
CA LYS A 81 -2.61 7.06 10.89
C LYS A 81 -1.57 6.36 11.75
N SER A 82 -0.52 7.08 12.14
CA SER A 82 0.45 6.61 13.10
C SER A 82 -0.15 6.78 14.49
N GLY A 83 -0.71 5.70 15.05
CA GLY A 83 -1.03 5.64 16.48
C GLY A 83 0.24 5.65 17.33
N ILE A 84 1.18 6.56 17.08
CA ILE A 84 2.36 6.79 17.90
C ILE A 84 1.82 7.40 19.19
N LYS A 85 1.55 6.54 20.17
CA LYS A 85 1.68 6.95 21.56
C LYS A 85 3.10 7.47 21.68
N GLN A 86 3.28 8.79 21.72
CA GLN A 86 4.49 9.38 22.23
C GLN A 86 4.69 8.73 23.61
N SER A 87 5.63 7.79 23.71
CA SER A 87 6.17 7.44 25.01
C SER A 87 6.87 8.70 25.46
N ASN A 88 6.22 9.48 26.32
CA ASN A 88 6.81 10.66 26.95
C ASN A 88 8.19 10.26 27.47
N SER A 89 9.25 10.76 26.83
CA SER A 89 10.63 10.60 27.28
C SER A 89 10.94 11.54 28.46
N SER A 90 9.95 11.87 29.28
CA SER A 90 10.08 12.76 30.42
C SER A 90 10.45 11.98 31.68
N ASN A 91 11.51 11.18 31.64
CA ASN A 91 12.09 10.59 32.86
C ASN A 91 13.60 10.31 32.81
N PHE A 92 14.34 10.75 31.77
CA PHE A 92 15.81 10.65 31.78
C PHE A 92 16.50 11.84 32.46
N SER A 93 15.78 12.89 32.85
CA SER A 93 16.36 14.08 33.49
C SER A 93 16.50 13.97 35.02
N ASN A 94 15.98 12.92 35.68
CA ASN A 94 16.03 12.80 37.15
C ASN A 94 17.05 11.76 37.67
N ILE A 95 17.98 11.30 36.85
CA ILE A 95 19.03 10.34 37.26
C ILE A 95 20.40 11.02 37.50
N PHE A 96 20.55 12.30 37.12
CA PHE A 96 21.81 13.04 37.25
C PHE A 96 21.75 14.27 38.18
N GLU A 97 20.68 14.46 38.96
CA GLU A 97 20.67 15.46 40.04
C GLU A 97 20.53 14.83 41.43
N LYS A 98 21.66 14.91 42.16
CA LYS A 98 21.96 14.58 43.57
C LYS A 98 22.32 13.14 43.91
#